data_AF-A0AAW2DKR7-F1
#
_entry.id   AF-A0AAW2DKR7-F1
#
_cell.length_a   1.000
_cell.length_b   1.000
_cell.length_c   1.000
_cell.angle_alpha   90.00
_cell.angle_beta   90.00
_cell.angle_gamma   90.00
#
_symmetry.space_group_name_H-M   'P 1'
#
loop_
_entity.id
_entity.type
_entity.pdbx_description
1 polymer ?
#
loop_
_entity_poly.entity_id
_entity_poly.type
_entity_poly.pdbx_seq_one_letter_code
_entity_poly.pdbx_strand_id
1 'polypeptide(L)' 'MEYTTLKQISRDKDNFKVKVRVLRMWDAINIANNHDLISLDMILIDKEPDNVNWLLYTAPID' A
#
# COMPACT_ATOMS: atom_id res chain seq x y z
N MET A 1 3.59 -19.24 8.41
CA MET A 1 4.33 -17.96 8.30
C MET A 1 3.43 -16.87 8.82
N GLU A 2 3.92 -16.09 9.77
CA GLU A 2 3.16 -15.00 10.41
C GLU A 2 3.12 -13.77 9.49
N TYR A 3 1.99 -13.06 9.47
CA TYR A 3 1.83 -11.81 8.72
C TYR A 3 2.11 -10.63 9.65
N THR A 4 2.86 -9.63 9.16
CA THR A 4 3.09 -8.37 9.86
C THR A 4 1.85 -7.48 9.76
N THR A 5 1.50 -6.80 10.86
CA THR A 5 0.42 -5.81 10.86
C THR A 5 0.94 -4.46 10.37
N LEU A 6 0.08 -3.61 9.79
CA LEU A 6 0.48 -2.33 9.19
C LEU A 6 1.17 -1.42 10.22
N LYS A 7 0.77 -1.50 11.50
CA LYS A 7 1.41 -0.75 12.60
C LYS A 7 2.87 -1.16 12.87
N GLN A 8 3.23 -2.40 12.53
CA GLN A 8 4.57 -2.94 12.74
C GLN A 8 5.50 -2.69 11.54
N ILE A 9 5.00 -2.12 10.44
CA ILE A 9 5.85 -1.72 9.32
C ILE A 9 6.73 -0.56 9.78
N SER A 10 8.04 -0.74 9.62
CA SER A 10 9.05 0.25 9.95
C SER A 10 10.09 0.35 8.83
N ARG A 11 10.93 1.38 8.90
CA ARG A 11 12.02 1.59 7.94
C ARG A 11 13.27 0.76 8.25
N ASP A 12 13.30 0.05 9.38
CA ASP A 12 14.48 -0.68 9.84
C ASP A 12 14.57 -2.11 9.27
N LYS A 13 13.59 -2.51 8.46
CA LYS A 13 13.51 -3.82 7.84
C LYS A 13 13.07 -3.68 6.38
N ASP A 14 13.76 -4.40 5.51
CA ASP A 14 13.55 -4.26 4.06
C ASP A 14 12.30 -4.99 3.55
N ASN A 15 11.91 -6.09 4.22
CA ASN A 15 10.90 -7.00 3.71
C ASN A 15 9.82 -7.32 4.74
N PHE A 16 8.57 -7.12 4.34
CA PHE A 16 7.39 -7.45 5.13
C PHE A 16 6.43 -8.31 4.33
N LYS A 17 5.75 -9.23 5.02
CA LYS A 17 4.64 -10.00 4.46
C LYS A 17 3.38 -9.58 5.19
N VAL A 18 2.45 -8.96 4.49
CA VAL A 18 1.22 -8.40 5.09
C VAL A 18 -0.02 -9.09 4.55
N LYS A 19 -1.11 -9.07 5.32
CA LYS A 19 -2.44 -9.49 4.87
C LYS A 19 -3.43 -8.37 5.16
N VAL A 20 -3.90 -7.73 4.09
CA VAL A 20 -4.69 -6.49 4.17
C VAL A 20 -5.91 -6.58 3.27
N ARG A 21 -6.82 -5.62 3.43
CA ARG A 21 -7.88 -5.32 2.46
C ARG A 21 -7.54 -4.01 1.76
N VAL A 22 -7.77 -3.95 0.45
CA VAL A 22 -7.69 -2.69 -0.31
C VAL A 22 -9.01 -1.95 -0.13
N LEU A 23 -8.97 -0.76 0.46
CA LEU A 23 -10.15 0.08 0.68
C LEU A 23 -10.45 0.98 -0.53
N ARG A 24 -9.39 1.52 -1.13
CA ARG A 24 -9.40 2.37 -2.32
C ARG A 24 -8.14 2.11 -3.14
N MET A 25 -8.26 2.32 -4.43
CA MET A 25 -7.18 2.14 -5.41
C MET A 25 -7.41 3.14 -6.54
N TRP A 26 -6.35 3.80 -7.00
CA TRP A 26 -6.44 4.73 -8.13
C TRP A 26 -5.13 4.78 -8.91
N ASP A 27 -5.29 5.12 -10.19
CA ASP A 27 -4.21 5.28 -11.15
C ASP A 27 -3.53 6.64 -10.95
N ALA A 28 -2.21 6.65 -10.87
CA ALA A 28 -1.40 7.87 -10.89
C ALA A 28 -0.82 8.06 -12.30
N ILE A 29 -1.28 9.09 -12.98
CA ILE A 29 -1.04 9.31 -14.41
C ILE A 29 -0.13 10.52 -14.64
N ASN A 30 0.88 10.38 -15.50
CA ASN A 30 1.70 11.48 -15.96
C ASN A 30 0.99 12.28 -17.05
N ILE A 31 0.29 13.34 -16.66
CA ILE A 31 -0.42 14.18 -17.62
C ILE A 31 0.56 14.89 -18.58
N ALA A 32 1.80 15.16 -18.15
CA ALA A 32 2.80 15.85 -18.96
C ALA A 32 3.47 14.93 -20.00
N ASN A 33 3.59 13.63 -19.72
CA ASN A 33 4.17 12.64 -20.62
C ASN A 33 3.09 11.66 -21.09
N ASN A 34 2.37 12.03 -22.14
CA ASN A 34 1.49 11.14 -22.89
C ASN A 34 0.37 10.43 -22.10
N HIS A 35 0.05 10.89 -20.88
CA HIS A 35 -0.86 10.20 -19.97
C HIS A 35 -0.38 8.79 -19.58
N ASP A 36 0.94 8.60 -19.49
CA ASP A 36 1.51 7.34 -19.07
C ASP A 36 1.11 7.03 -17.62
N LEU A 37 0.70 5.78 -17.36
CA LEU A 37 0.43 5.31 -16.01
C LEU A 37 1.76 5.09 -15.28
N ILE A 38 2.01 5.85 -14.21
CA ILE A 38 3.28 5.83 -13.48
C ILE A 38 3.22 4.87 -12.28
N SER A 39 2.09 4.86 -11.58
CA SER A 39 1.93 4.04 -10.39
C SER A 39 0.47 3.76 -10.07
N LEU A 40 0.26 2.77 -9.21
CA LEU A 40 -1.03 2.46 -8.60
C LEU A 40 -0.97 2.79 -7.12
N ASP A 41 -1.77 3.76 -6.69
CA ASP A 41 -1.89 4.13 -5.29
C ASP A 41 -3.03 3.36 -4.64
N MET A 42 -2.83 2.92 -3.40
CA MET A 42 -3.79 2.12 -2.64
C MET A 42 -3.86 2.54 -1.19
N ILE A 43 -5.08 2.58 -0.64
CA ILE A 43 -5.31 2.62 0.80
C ILE A 43 -5.51 1.18 1.29
N LEU A 44 -4.58 0.70 2.10
CA LEU A 44 -4.60 -0.63 2.70
C LEU A 44 -5.11 -0.54 4.13
N ILE A 45 -5.95 -1.50 4.55
CA ILE A 45 -6.36 -1.64 5.95
C ILE A 45 -6.08 -3.07 6.44
N ASP A 46 -5.60 -3.18 7.67
CA ASP A 46 -5.61 -4.45 8.41
C ASP A 46 -6.80 -4.50 9.35
N LYS A 47 -7.27 -5.72 9.65
CA LYS A 47 -8.47 -5.96 10.46
C LYS A 47 -8.07 -6.38 11.87
N GLU A 48 -7.11 -5.68 12.48
CA GLU A 48 -6.88 -5.88 13.91
C GLU A 48 -8.19 -5.50 14.66
N PRO A 49 -8.71 -6.37 15.55
CA PRO A 49 -10.04 -6.22 16.15
C PRO A 49 -10.24 -4.90 16.89
N ASP A 50 -9.16 -4.36 17.45
CA ASP A 50 -9.20 -3.22 18.37
C ASP A 50 -8.64 -1.93 17.77
N ASN A 51 -7.96 -2.00 16.61
CA ASN A 51 -7.37 -0.83 15.95
C ASN A 51 -7.27 -1.06 14.44
N VAL A 52 -8.07 -0.34 13.66
CA VAL A 52 -7.92 -0.33 12.20
C VAL A 52 -6.74 0.57 11.85
N ASN A 53 -5.63 -0.01 11.39
CA ASN A 53 -4.54 0.77 10.82
C ASN A 53 -4.77 0.92 9.32
N TRP A 54 -4.39 2.08 8.78
CA TRP A 54 -4.41 2.34 7.36
C TRP A 54 -3.03 2.76 6.88
N LEU A 55 -2.67 2.37 5.67
CA LEU A 55 -1.41 2.72 5.03
C LEU A 55 -1.65 3.09 3.57
N LEU A 56 -1.07 4.20 3.13
CA LEU A 56 -0.97 4.54 1.71
C LEU A 56 0.22 3.80 1.12
N TYR A 57 -0.03 3.01 0.07
CA TYR A 57 0.99 2.30 -0.66
C TYR A 57 0.95 2.71 -2.13
N THR A 58 2.11 3.06 -2.67
CA THR A 58 2.29 3.40 -4.09
C THR A 58 3.09 2.27 -4.75
N ALA A 59 2.46 1.55 -5.67
CA ALA A 59 3.10 0.54 -6.49
C ALA A 59 3.60 1.19 -7.78
N PRO A 60 4.91 1.36 -7.98
CA PRO A 60 5.43 1.84 -9.27
C PRO A 60 5.10 0.83 -10.37
N ILE A 61 4.82 1.34 -11.57
CA ILE A 61 4.68 0.53 -12.78
C ILE A 61 5.97 0.72 -13.58
N ASP A 62 6.68 -0.38 -13.79
CA ASP A 62 7.89 -0.45 -14.62
C ASP A 62 7.55 -0.52 -16.12
#